data_AF-M5NYS6-F1
#
_entry.id   AF-M5NYS6-F1
#
_cell.length_a   1.000
_cell.length_b   1.000
_cell.length_c   1.000
_cell.angle_alpha   90.00
_cell.angle_beta   90.00
_cell.angle_gamma   90.00
#
_symmetry.space_group_name_H-M   'P 1'
#
loop_
_entity.id
_entity.type
_entity.pdbx_description
1 polymer ?
#
loop_
_entity_poly.entity_id
_entity_poly.type
_entity_poly.pdbx_seq_one_letter_code
_entity_poly.pdbx_strand_id
1 'polypeptide(L)' 'MEEKINCRHCGQLIPYRSTVCEACGCKEPLPKADKIKDRIILTTAGIVGVLTIVLILGTIFSYIKLI' A
#
# COMPACT_ATOMS: atom_id res chain seq x y z
N MET A 1 6.52 25.64 -15.91
CA MET A 1 7.29 25.44 -14.67
C MET A 1 7.67 23.98 -14.64
N GLU A 2 8.96 23.65 -14.63
CA GLU A 2 9.40 22.25 -14.53
C GLU A 2 9.29 21.79 -13.07
N GLU A 3 8.49 20.76 -12.83
CA GLU A 3 8.35 20.15 -11.51
C GLU A 3 9.66 19.42 -11.15
N LYS A 4 10.27 19.80 -10.03
CA LYS A 4 11.49 19.19 -9.48
C LYS A 4 11.14 18.38 -8.24
N ILE A 5 11.80 17.24 -8.08
CA ILE A 5 11.63 16.33 -6.94
C ILE A 5 12.97 15.98 -6.33
N ASN A 6 12.96 15.54 -5.07
CA ASN A 6 14.17 15.03 -4.44
C ASN A 6 14.37 13.56 -4.81
N CYS A 7 15.60 13.21 -5.22
CA CYS A 7 16.00 11.84 -5.43
C CYS A 7 15.86 11.04 -4.12
N ARG A 8 15.25 9.85 -4.18
CA ARG A 8 15.08 8.94 -3.04
C ARG A 8 16.39 8.53 -2.36
N HIS A 9 17.49 8.44 -3.12
CA HIS A 9 18.76 7.88 -2.62
C HIS A 9 19.71 8.94 -2.07
N CYS A 10 19.83 10.09 -2.72
CA CYS A 10 20.78 11.14 -2.32
C CYS A 10 20.13 12.47 -1.90
N GLY A 11 18.81 12.62 -2.06
CA GLY A 11 18.10 13.85 -1.71
C GLY A 11 18.29 15.02 -2.69
N GLN A 12 19.08 14.86 -3.75
CA GLN A 12 19.31 15.91 -4.76
C GLN A 12 18.01 16.30 -5.48
N LEU A 13 17.79 17.60 -5.72
CA LEU A 13 16.72 18.07 -6.60
C LEU A 13 17.01 17.68 -8.05
N ILE A 14 16.13 16.86 -8.62
CA ILE A 14 16.16 16.40 -10.01
C ILE A 14 14.83 16.72 -10.71
N PRO A 15 14.80 16.85 -12.05
CA PRO A 15 13.54 17.03 -12.77
C PRO A 15 12.66 15.77 -12.64
N TYR A 16 11.34 15.93 -12.48
CA TYR A 16 10.40 14.81 -12.28
C TYR A 16 10.47 13.73 -13.38
N ARG A 17 10.88 14.10 -14.60
CA ARG A 17 10.98 13.21 -15.76
C ARG A 17 12.29 12.43 -15.86
N SER A 18 13.30 12.69 -15.02
CA SER A 18 14.57 11.96 -15.10
C SER A 18 14.42 10.53 -14.57
N THR A 19 14.74 9.55 -15.41
CA THR A 19 14.79 8.13 -15.03
C THR A 19 16.04 7.80 -14.22
N VAL A 20 17.09 8.62 -14.29
CA VAL A 20 18.34 8.43 -13.56
C VAL A 20 18.68 9.71 -12.81
N CYS A 21 19.12 9.60 -11.56
CA CYS A 21 19.66 10.75 -10.85
C CYS A 21 21.08 11.05 -11.33
N GLU A 22 21.32 12.24 -11.84
CA GLU A 22 22.65 12.68 -12.33
C GLU A 22 23.69 12.79 -11.20
N ALA A 23 23.25 12.98 -9.95
CA ALA A 23 24.16 13.12 -8.81
C ALA A 23 24.65 11.78 -8.22
N CYS A 24 23.79 10.76 -8.17
CA CYS A 24 24.12 9.47 -7.53
C CYS A 24 24.03 8.26 -8.46
N GLY A 25 23.61 8.43 -9.71
CA GLY A 25 23.49 7.36 -10.70
C GLY A 25 22.31 6.40 -10.46
N CYS A 26 21.40 6.71 -9.54
CA CYS A 26 20.28 5.82 -9.19
C CYS A 26 19.26 5.75 -10.34
N LYS A 27 18.95 4.55 -10.85
CA LYS A 27 18.07 4.29 -12.02
C LYS A 27 16.56 4.39 -11.74
N GLU A 28 16.18 4.65 -10.48
CA GLU A 28 14.81 4.87 -10.05
C GLU A 28 14.82 5.92 -8.94
N PRO A 29 15.07 7.19 -9.27
CA PRO A 29 15.23 8.22 -8.26
C PRO A 29 13.90 8.71 -7.69
N LEU A 30 12.79 8.36 -8.36
CA LEU A 30 11.43 8.64 -7.92
C LEU A 30 11.07 7.79 -6.69
N PRO A 31 10.40 8.35 -5.68
CA PRO A 31 9.84 7.57 -4.58
C PRO A 31 8.86 6.53 -5.15
N LYS A 32 8.98 5.27 -4.71
CA LYS A 32 8.05 4.20 -5.12
C LYS A 32 6.64 4.62 -4.72
N ALA A 33 5.66 4.35 -5.58
CA ALA A 33 4.24 4.52 -5.27
C ALA A 33 3.79 3.44 -4.26
N ASP A 34 4.40 3.41 -3.08
CA ASP A 34 4.11 2.44 -2.02
C ASP A 34 2.67 2.57 -1.51
N LYS A 35 2.03 3.73 -1.75
CA LYS A 35 0.63 4.02 -1.39
C LYS A 35 -0.39 3.02 -1.96
N ILE A 36 -0.10 2.34 -3.07
CA ILE A 36 -1.05 1.39 -3.68
C ILE A 36 -1.04 0.05 -2.92
N LYS A 37 0.14 -0.40 -2.47
CA LYS A 37 0.26 -1.67 -1.74
C LYS A 37 -0.45 -1.61 -0.38
N ASP A 38 -0.30 -0.50 0.34
CA ASP A 38 -0.96 -0.32 1.65
C ASP A 38 -2.49 -0.36 1.57
N ARG A 39 -3.07 0.22 0.51
CA ARG A 39 -4.53 0.24 0.33
C ARG A 39 -5.11 -1.16 0.09
N ILE A 40 -4.39 -2.02 -0.64
CA ILE A 40 -4.81 -3.40 -0.90
C ILE A 40 -4.78 -4.20 0.40
N ILE A 41 -3.68 -4.11 1.16
CA ILE A 41 -3.50 -4.84 2.43
C ILE A 41 -4.60 -4.45 3.44
N LEU A 42 -4.90 -3.15 3.56
CA LEU A 42 -5.93 -2.67 4.47
C LEU A 42 -7.33 -3.19 4.10
N THR A 43 -7.63 -3.26 2.80
CA THR A 43 -8.93 -3.75 2.31
C THR A 43 -9.08 -5.26 2.56
N THR A 44 -8.02 -6.03 2.30
CA THR A 44 -8.02 -7.48 2.55
C THR A 44 -8.18 -7.79 4.04
N ALA A 45 -7.50 -7.05 4.92
CA ALA A 45 -7.62 -7.25 6.36
C ALA A 45 -9.06 -7.00 6.88
N GLY A 46 -9.73 -5.96 6.36
CA GLY A 46 -11.12 -5.66 6.71
C GLY A 46 -12.10 -6.78 6.31
N ILE A 47 -11.96 -7.31 5.10
CA ILE A 47 -12.85 -8.39 4.59
C ILE A 47 -12.69 -9.65 5.43
N VAL A 48 -11.45 -10.03 5.77
CA VAL A 48 -11.17 -11.22 6.60
C VAL A 48 -11.83 -11.08 7.97
N GLY A 49 -11.70 -9.92 8.62
CA GLY A 49 -12.31 -9.67 9.93
C GLY A 49 -13.84 -9.82 9.91
N VAL A 50 -14.51 -9.23 8.92
CA VAL A 50 -15.97 -9.32 8.78
C VAL A 50 -16.41 -10.78 8.54
N LEU A 51 -15.74 -11.50 7.64
CA LEU A 51 -16.04 -12.90 7.35
C LEU A 51 -15.91 -13.78 8.59
N THR A 52 -14.84 -13.59 9.39
CA THR A 52 -14.68 -14.35 10.63
C THR A 52 -15.81 -14.09 11.63
N ILE A 53 -16.25 -12.84 11.80
CA ILE A 53 -17.36 -12.51 12.71
C ILE A 53 -18.66 -13.16 12.24
N VAL A 54 -18.96 -13.10 10.95
CA VAL A 54 -20.17 -13.72 10.37
C VAL A 54 -20.16 -15.23 10.58
N LEU A 55 -19.02 -15.89 10.38
CA LEU A 55 -18.88 -17.34 10.63
C LEU A 55 -19.12 -17.68 12.10
N ILE A 56 -18.53 -16.93 13.04
CA ILE A 56 -18.71 -17.15 14.47
C ILE A 56 -20.19 -16.99 14.85
N LEU A 57 -20.83 -15.89 14.44
CA LEU A 57 -22.26 -15.65 14.71
C LEU A 57 -23.15 -16.73 14.10
N GLY A 58 -22.84 -17.17 12.88
CA GLY A 58 -23.56 -18.26 12.20
C GLY A 58 -23.44 -19.58 12.96
N THR A 59 -22.24 -19.93 13.44
CA THR A 59 -22.05 -21.15 14.25
C THR A 59 -22.80 -21.11 15.57
N ILE A 60 -22.81 -19.97 16.27
CA ILE A 60 -23.55 -19.78 17.52
C ILE A 60 -25.06 -19.92 17.26
N PHE A 61 -25.57 -19.24 16.24
CA PHE A 61 -26.98 -19.31 15.87
C PHE A 61 -27.39 -20.74 15.50
N SER A 62 -26.55 -21.45 14.74
CA SER A 62 -26.78 -22.85 14.41
C SER A 62 -26.80 -23.75 15.65
N TYR A 63 -25.97 -23.48 16.65
CA TYR A 63 -25.94 -24.23 17.91
C TYR A 63 -27.21 -24.01 18.75
N ILE A 64 -27.65 -22.75 18.88
CA ILE A 64 -28.87 -22.39 19.62
C ILE A 64 -30.13 -22.97 18.98
N LYS A 65 -30.16 -23.11 17.65
CA LYS A 65 -31.31 -23.67 16.94
C LYS A 65 -31.36 -25.21 16.93
N LEU A 66 -30.28 -25.88 17.33
CA LEU A 66 -30.14 -27.35 17.38
C LEU A 66 -30.42 -27.93 18.78
N ILE A 67 -30.46 -27.07 19.81
CA ILE A 67 -30.86 -27.36 21.20
C ILE A 67 -32.33 -27.00 21.40
#